data_AF-A0A7V5SGD5-F1
#
_entry.id   AF-A0A7V5SGD5-F1
#
_cell.length_a   1.000
_cell.length_b   1.000
_cell.length_c   1.000
_cell.angle_alpha   90.00
_cell.angle_beta   90.00
_cell.angle_gamma   90.00
#
_symmetry.space_group_name_H-M   'P 1'
#
loop_
_entity.id
_entity.type
_entity.pdbx_description
1 polymer ?
#
loop_
_entity_poly.entity_id
_entity_poly.type
_entity_poly.pdbx_seq_one_letter_code
_entity_poly.pdbx_strand_id
1 'polypeptide(L)' 'MVAKPKPLAIMGNFKDPDALLYAVSEIRKAGYRFFEVYTPYPIHGLEQAMGLQRSAVPYISFAGGALGLVTAL' A
#
# COMPACT_ATOMS: atom_id res chain seq x y z
N MET A 1 -19.18 35.40 -0.36
CA MET A 1 -19.48 34.07 0.23
C MET A 1 -18.55 33.06 -0.41
N VAL A 2 -17.56 32.53 0.32
CA VAL A 2 -16.61 31.52 -0.20
C VAL A 2 -17.27 30.15 -0.08
N ALA A 3 -17.41 29.43 -1.20
CA ALA A 3 -17.96 28.08 -1.21
C ALA A 3 -17.09 27.16 -0.33
N LYS A 4 -17.72 26.33 0.53
CA LYS A 4 -16.99 25.35 1.35
C LYS A 4 -16.26 24.38 0.42
N PRO A 5 -14.94 24.17 0.62
CA PRO A 5 -14.18 23.26 -0.23
C PRO A 5 -14.69 21.83 -0.04
N LYS A 6 -14.76 21.06 -1.14
CA LYS A 6 -15.06 19.63 -1.08
C LYS A 6 -13.93 18.92 -0.31
N PRO A 7 -14.25 18.03 0.65
CA PRO A 7 -13.22 17.26 1.35
C PRO A 7 -12.45 16.39 0.35
N LEU A 8 -11.11 16.42 0.44
CA LEU A 8 -10.22 15.72 -0.49
C LEU A 8 -10.11 14.22 -0.15
N ALA A 9 -10.14 13.89 1.14
CA ALA A 9 -9.99 12.54 1.66
C ALA A 9 -10.64 12.44 3.05
N ILE A 10 -10.83 11.20 3.50
CA ILE A 10 -11.25 10.85 4.87
C ILE A 10 -10.11 10.02 5.48
N MET A 11 -9.77 10.30 6.75
CA MET A 11 -8.71 9.60 7.47
C MET A 11 -9.26 9.05 8.79
N GLY A 12 -8.99 7.76 9.04
CA GLY A 12 -9.24 7.12 10.34
C GLY A 12 -7.95 7.01 11.14
N ASN A 13 -7.99 7.33 12.43
CA ASN A 13 -6.86 7.14 13.34
C ASN A 13 -7.13 5.94 14.25
N PHE A 14 -6.20 4.99 14.27
CA PHE A 14 -6.29 3.75 15.03
C PHE A 14 -5.10 3.67 15.99
N LYS A 15 -5.38 3.44 17.27
CA LYS A 15 -4.35 3.24 18.30
C LYS A 15 -3.81 1.81 18.34
N ASP A 16 -4.65 0.87 17.93
CA ASP A 16 -4.39 -0.55 18.01
C ASP A 16 -4.15 -1.13 16.60
N PRO A 17 -3.07 -1.90 16.39
CA PRO A 17 -2.74 -2.49 15.09
C PRO A 17 -3.79 -3.48 14.58
N ASP A 18 -4.40 -4.28 15.45
CA ASP A 18 -5.39 -5.28 15.04
C ASP A 18 -6.69 -4.60 14.60
N ALA A 19 -7.09 -3.54 15.31
CA ALA A 19 -8.20 -2.70 14.90
C ALA A 19 -7.97 -2.04 13.52
N LEU A 20 -6.74 -1.61 13.25
CA LEU A 20 -6.36 -1.09 11.93
C LEU A 20 -6.47 -2.16 10.84
N LEU A 21 -5.92 -3.36 11.08
CA LEU A 21 -5.98 -4.47 10.12
C LEU A 21 -7.42 -4.88 9.81
N TYR A 22 -8.28 -4.95 10.84
CA TYR A 22 -9.69 -5.20 10.66
C TYR A 22 -10.35 -4.12 9.79
N ALA A 23 -10.14 -2.84 10.11
CA ALA A 23 -10.71 -1.72 9.35
C ALA A 23 -10.26 -1.72 7.88
N VAL A 24 -8.98 -1.98 7.61
CA VAL A 24 -8.43 -2.10 6.25
C VAL A 24 -9.10 -3.25 5.49
N SER A 25 -9.30 -4.40 6.14
CA SER A 25 -9.97 -5.54 5.52
C SER A 25 -11.42 -5.24 5.15
N GLU A 26 -12.15 -4.52 6.00
CA GLU A 26 -13.55 -4.12 5.75
C GLU A 26 -13.65 -3.08 4.64
N ILE A 27 -12.76 -2.08 4.61
CA ILE A 27 -12.69 -1.08 3.54
C ILE A 27 -12.44 -1.76 2.19
N ARG A 28 -11.52 -2.73 2.14
CA ARG A 28 -11.28 -3.51 0.93
C ARG A 28 -12.49 -4.34 0.52
N LYS A 29 -13.15 -5.02 1.46
CA LYS A 29 -14.38 -5.79 1.20
C LYS A 29 -15.51 -4.91 0.68
N ALA A 30 -15.61 -3.67 1.16
CA ALA A 30 -16.54 -2.67 0.65
C ALA A 30 -16.20 -2.17 -0.76
N GLY A 31 -15.11 -2.64 -1.37
CA GLY A 31 -14.76 -2.39 -2.78
C GLY A 31 -13.93 -1.14 -3.00
N TYR A 32 -13.49 -0.46 -1.94
CA TYR A 32 -12.57 0.67 -2.06
C TYR A 32 -11.20 0.17 -2.50
N ARG A 33 -10.67 0.76 -3.57
CA ARG A 33 -9.35 0.42 -4.13
C ARG A 33 -8.31 1.51 -3.96
N PHE A 34 -8.76 2.74 -3.70
CA PHE A 34 -7.90 3.92 -3.57
C PHE A 34 -7.88 4.35 -2.10
N PHE A 35 -7.01 3.74 -1.32
CA PHE A 35 -6.76 4.13 0.06
C PHE A 35 -5.33 3.79 0.45
N GLU A 36 -4.78 4.58 1.35
CA GLU A 36 -3.40 4.46 1.84
C GLU A 36 -3.42 4.27 3.36
N VAL A 37 -2.49 3.47 3.87
CA VAL A 37 -2.36 3.19 5.30
C VAL A 37 -0.99 3.63 5.76
N TYR A 38 -0.96 4.66 6.60
CA TYR A 38 0.28 5.24 7.12
C TYR A 38 0.59 4.62 8.49
N THR A 39 1.75 3.97 8.59
CA THR A 39 2.20 3.32 9.82
C THR A 39 3.65 3.70 10.10
N PRO A 40 4.03 3.95 11.36
CA PRO A 40 5.42 4.32 11.70
C PRO A 40 6.38 3.12 11.69
N TYR A 41 5.87 1.90 11.57
CA TYR A 41 6.61 0.65 11.52
C TYR A 41 5.84 -0.38 10.69
N PRO A 42 6.51 -1.42 10.16
CA PRO A 42 5.84 -2.45 9.37
C PRO A 42 4.89 -3.29 10.25
N ILE A 43 3.64 -3.43 9.80
CA ILE A 43 2.65 -4.30 10.41
C ILE A 43 2.54 -5.59 9.61
N HIS A 44 2.76 -6.73 10.27
CA HIS A 44 2.62 -8.04 9.62
C HIS A 44 1.18 -8.26 9.14
N GLY A 45 1.03 -8.74 7.92
CA GLY A 45 -0.28 -8.99 7.32
C GLY A 45 -0.97 -7.76 6.72
N LEU A 46 -0.43 -6.55 6.87
CA LEU A 46 -1.02 -5.34 6.29
C LEU A 46 -1.11 -5.41 4.76
N GLU A 47 -0.05 -5.84 4.08
CA GLU A 47 -0.06 -6.01 2.61
C GLU A 47 -1.14 -6.99 2.14
N GLN A 48 -1.35 -8.07 2.91
CA GLN A 48 -2.36 -9.07 2.61
C GLN A 48 -3.77 -8.53 2.88
N ALA A 49 -3.97 -7.78 3.96
CA ALA A 49 -5.22 -7.10 4.28
C ALA A 49 -5.58 -6.07 3.19
N MET A 50 -4.60 -5.26 2.76
CA MET A 50 -4.74 -4.30 1.65
C MET A 50 -4.93 -4.98 0.30
N GLY A 51 -4.46 -6.22 0.14
CA GLY A 51 -4.59 -6.96 -1.13
C GLY A 51 -3.61 -6.50 -2.20
N LEU A 52 -2.43 -6.03 -1.78
CA LEU A 52 -1.41 -5.56 -2.70
C LEU A 52 -0.86 -6.71 -3.54
N GLN A 53 -0.68 -6.45 -4.84
CA GLN A 53 -0.01 -7.40 -5.73
C GLN A 53 1.50 -7.40 -5.48
N ARG A 54 2.16 -8.52 -5.83
CA ARG A 54 3.62 -8.62 -5.73
C ARG A 54 4.27 -7.57 -6.62
N SER A 55 5.23 -6.85 -6.07
CA SER A 55 6.01 -5.84 -6.81
C SER A 55 6.80 -6.48 -7.95
N ALA A 56 6.86 -5.79 -9.10
CA ALA A 56 7.67 -6.18 -10.25
C ALA A 56 9.17 -5.86 -10.08
N VAL A 57 9.54 -5.10 -9.04
CA VAL A 57 10.91 -4.65 -8.76
C VAL A 57 11.93 -5.79 -8.78
N PRO A 58 11.70 -6.96 -8.13
CA PRO A 58 12.69 -8.04 -8.11
C PRO A 58 13.04 -8.57 -9.51
N TYR A 59 12.05 -8.67 -10.41
CA TYR A 59 12.27 -9.15 -11.77
C TYR A 59 13.10 -8.17 -12.59
N ILE A 60 12.79 -6.88 -12.48
CA ILE A 60 13.52 -5.82 -13.18
C ILE A 60 14.96 -5.73 -12.66
N SER A 61 15.15 -5.78 -11.34
CA SER A 61 16.49 -5.80 -10.73
C SER A 61 17.31 -6.99 -11.18
N PHE A 62 16.72 -8.20 -11.22
CA PHE A 62 17.41 -9.39 -11.69
C PHE A 62 17.79 -9.30 -13.18
N ALA A 63 16.84 -8.90 -14.04
CA ALA A 63 17.09 -8.73 -15.46
C ALA A 63 18.20 -7.69 -15.73
N GLY A 64 18.17 -6.56 -15.03
CA GLY A 64 19.22 -5.53 -15.13
C GLY A 64 20.60 -6.04 -14.70
N GLY A 65 20.68 -6.79 -13.60
CA GLY A 65 21.92 -7.41 -13.14
C GLY A 65 22.47 -8.46 -14.12
N ALA A 66 21.59 -9.30 -14.67
CA ALA A 66 21.97 -10.29 -15.68
C ALA A 66 22.46 -9.65 -16.99
N LEU A 67 21.77 -8.62 -17.47
CA LEU A 67 22.22 -7.85 -18.64
C LEU A 67 23.58 -7.20 -18.40
N GLY A 68 23.79 -6.59 -17.22
CA GLY A 68 25.07 -6.00 -16.85
C GLY A 68 26.21 -7.03 -16.87
N LEU A 69 25.97 -8.23 -16.32
CA LEU A 69 26.93 -9.34 -16.36
C LEU A 69 27.25 -9.76 -17.80
N VAL A 70 26.24 -9.91 -18.65
CA VAL A 70 26.40 -10.31 -20.06
C VAL A 70 27.18 -9.27 -20.85
N THR A 71 26.97 -7.97 -20.61
CA THR A 71 27.68 -6.91 -21.32
C THR A 71 29.10 -6.64 -20.84
N ALA A 72 29.47 -7.15 -19.65
CA ALA A 72 30.80 -6.98 -19.06
C ALA A 72 31.77 -8.11 -19.42
N LEU A 73 31.25 -9.28 -19.82
CA LEU A 73 32.00 -10.40 -20.40
C LEU A 73 32.32 -10.14 -21.87
#